data_AF-A0A9P7E9E6-F1
#
_entry.id   AF-A0A9P7E9E6-F1
#
_cell.length_a   1.000
_cell.length_b   1.000
_cell.length_c   1.000
_cell.angle_alpha   90.00
_cell.angle_beta   90.00
_cell.angle_gamma   90.00
#
_symmetry.space_group_name_H-M   'P 1'
#
loop_
_entity.id
_entity.type
_entity.pdbx_description
1 polymer ?
#
loop_
_entity_poly.entity_id
_entity_poly.type
_entity_poly.pdbx_seq_one_letter_code
_entity_poly.pdbx_strand_id
1 'polypeptide(L)'
;MKGILQDRLVHQCLDIILEPLKLAAQLGIMMSDPIGCSHYCFTPLASYIADTLEVMMLACVGGKTSPVTMAMYKQFGDAFHHEPWTKSTTLAQLDVVCSCADPHNLEAFFHEVQKFCLNGVKKPFWSDWPLAEPSHFLTPESLHHIHKQFYDHDAQWIIIAVGESELDFRFLVLQPTTGYWHFHGGILKLKQVTGHCH
;
A
#
# COMPACT_ATOMS: atom_id res chain seq x y z
N MET A 1 10.01 16.71 -10.22
CA MET A 1 11.35 16.11 -10.25
C MET A 1 11.96 15.80 -8.88
N LYS A 2 11.85 16.66 -7.85
CA LYS A 2 12.41 16.34 -6.51
C LYS A 2 11.93 15.00 -5.91
N GLY A 3 10.65 14.64 -6.11
CA GLY A 3 10.09 13.36 -5.65
C GLY A 3 10.78 12.14 -6.26
N ILE A 4 11.04 12.14 -7.58
CA ILE A 4 11.63 10.98 -8.29
C ILE A 4 13.00 10.58 -7.72
N LEU A 5 13.85 11.57 -7.42
CA LEU A 5 15.16 11.31 -6.84
C LEU A 5 15.07 10.81 -5.40
N GLN A 6 14.11 11.32 -4.62
CA GLN A 6 13.82 10.84 -3.28
C GLN A 6 13.34 9.38 -3.31
N ASP A 7 12.39 9.05 -4.18
CA ASP A 7 11.87 7.69 -4.34
C ASP A 7 13.00 6.73 -4.73
N ARG A 8 13.83 7.11 -5.70
CA ARG A 8 15.01 6.32 -6.09
C ARG A 8 15.98 6.11 -4.94
N LEU A 9 16.23 7.15 -4.14
CA LEU A 9 17.12 7.06 -2.98
C LEU A 9 16.56 6.11 -1.92
N VAL A 10 15.26 6.17 -1.63
CA VAL A 10 14.61 5.26 -0.68
C VAL A 10 14.78 3.81 -1.14
N HIS A 11 14.51 3.52 -2.40
CA HIS A 11 14.71 2.18 -2.96
C HIS A 11 16.18 1.73 -2.87
N GLN A 12 17.15 2.61 -3.14
CA GLN A 12 18.58 2.29 -2.99
C GLN A 12 18.97 2.02 -1.53
N CYS A 13 18.48 2.81 -0.59
CA CYS A 13 18.73 2.59 0.83
C CYS A 13 18.14 1.26 1.31
N LEU A 14 16.89 0.96 0.93
CA LEU A 14 16.26 -0.33 1.24
C LEU A 14 17.01 -1.50 0.61
N ASP A 15 17.52 -1.34 -0.63
CA ASP A 15 18.34 -2.36 -1.31
C ASP A 15 19.56 -2.73 -0.46
N ILE A 16 20.26 -1.73 0.09
CA ILE A 16 21.47 -1.90 0.89
C ILE A 16 21.17 -2.48 2.27
N ILE A 17 20.20 -1.90 2.98
CA ILE A 17 19.91 -2.26 4.38
C ILE A 17 19.31 -3.67 4.47
N LEU A 18 18.51 -4.08 3.47
CA LEU A 18 17.78 -5.35 3.48
C LEU A 18 18.55 -6.49 2.77
N GLU A 19 19.76 -6.22 2.24
CA GLU A 19 20.59 -7.21 1.56
C GLU A 19 20.77 -8.52 2.38
N PRO A 20 21.05 -8.48 3.71
CA PRO A 20 21.17 -9.71 4.49
C PRO A 20 19.87 -10.53 4.53
N LEU A 21 18.71 -9.88 4.49
CA LEU A 21 17.39 -10.54 4.47
C LEU A 21 17.08 -11.12 3.10
N LYS A 22 17.52 -10.49 2.01
CA LYS A 22 17.40 -11.06 0.66
C LYS A 22 18.25 -12.31 0.52
N LEU A 23 19.50 -12.26 0.99
CA LEU A 23 20.40 -13.41 1.01
C LEU A 23 19.81 -14.55 1.84
N ALA A 24 19.27 -14.26 3.03
CA ALA A 24 18.58 -15.25 3.86
C ALA A 24 17.28 -15.78 3.22
N ALA A 25 16.56 -14.98 2.44
CA ALA A 25 15.39 -15.45 1.68
C ALA A 25 15.78 -16.42 0.54
N GLN A 26 16.97 -16.23 -0.05
CA GLN A 26 17.44 -17.05 -1.16
C GLN A 26 18.15 -18.33 -0.69
N LEU A 27 19.03 -18.21 0.30
CA LEU A 27 19.96 -19.27 0.71
C LEU A 27 19.60 -19.89 2.06
N GLY A 28 18.69 -19.29 2.83
CA GLY A 28 18.42 -19.65 4.21
C GLY A 28 19.57 -19.28 5.15
N ILE A 29 19.27 -19.12 6.43
CA ILE A 29 20.25 -18.86 7.51
C ILE A 29 19.87 -19.63 8.77
N MET A 30 20.87 -19.92 9.61
CA MET A 30 20.61 -20.44 10.95
C MET A 30 20.19 -19.28 11.87
N MET A 31 19.01 -19.38 12.48
CA MET A 31 18.51 -18.43 13.48
C MET A 31 18.18 -19.15 14.78
N SER A 32 18.42 -18.49 15.92
CA SER A 32 18.08 -19.05 17.23
C SER A 32 16.65 -18.70 17.59
N ASP A 33 15.90 -19.67 18.10
CA ASP A 33 14.59 -19.44 18.68
C ASP A 33 14.69 -18.88 20.12
N PRO A 34 13.56 -18.53 20.78
CA PRO A 34 13.57 -18.01 22.15
C PRO A 34 14.09 -18.99 23.21
N ILE A 35 14.24 -20.28 22.89
CA ILE A 35 14.74 -21.33 23.78
C ILE A 35 16.23 -21.61 23.51
N GLY A 36 16.81 -20.98 22.48
CA GLY A 36 18.22 -21.12 22.09
C GLY A 36 18.49 -22.27 21.12
N CYS A 37 17.45 -22.92 20.57
CA CYS A 37 17.63 -23.92 19.52
C CYS A 37 17.85 -23.23 18.16
N SER A 38 18.76 -23.77 17.36
CA SER A 38 19.09 -23.23 16.04
C SER A 38 18.22 -23.88 14.96
N HIS A 39 17.51 -23.06 14.19
CA HIS A 39 16.65 -23.49 13.09
C HIS A 39 17.15 -22.92 11.78
N TYR A 40 17.06 -23.73 10.73
CA TYR A 40 17.35 -23.28 9.37
C TYR A 40 16.11 -22.58 8.81
N CYS A 41 16.21 -21.27 8.62
CA CYS A 41 15.08 -20.39 8.35
C CYS A 41 15.30 -19.53 7.10
N PHE A 42 14.20 -19.10 6.50
CA PHE A 42 14.16 -18.18 5.36
C PHE A 42 13.43 -16.90 5.74
N THR A 43 13.76 -15.78 5.09
CA THR A 43 13.18 -14.46 5.37
C THR A 43 12.47 -13.87 4.14
N PRO A 44 11.36 -14.49 3.67
CA PRO A 44 10.57 -13.91 2.59
C PRO A 44 9.96 -12.57 3.04
N LEU A 45 9.79 -11.64 2.10
CA LEU A 45 9.09 -10.37 2.37
C LEU A 45 7.58 -10.63 2.42
N ALA A 46 7.05 -10.84 3.63
CA ALA A 46 5.65 -11.19 3.84
C ALA A 46 4.71 -9.97 3.92
N SER A 47 5.15 -8.88 4.56
CA SER A 47 4.37 -7.64 4.66
C SER A 47 5.27 -6.42 4.81
N TYR A 48 4.84 -5.28 4.29
CA TYR A 48 5.38 -3.95 4.54
C TYR A 48 4.20 -3.01 4.82
N ILE A 49 4.13 -2.51 6.06
CA ILE A 49 3.08 -1.59 6.49
C ILE A 49 3.56 -0.16 6.22
N ALA A 50 2.81 0.55 5.40
CA ALA A 50 3.13 1.90 4.95
C ALA A 50 1.83 2.67 4.72
N ASP A 51 1.90 4.00 4.78
CA ASP A 51 0.76 4.83 4.38
C ASP A 51 0.53 4.74 2.85
N THR A 52 -0.56 5.35 2.36
CA THR A 52 -0.90 5.22 0.93
C THR A 52 0.18 5.80 0.00
N LEU A 53 0.81 6.91 0.37
CA LEU A 53 1.82 7.54 -0.48
C LEU A 53 3.11 6.73 -0.50
N GLU A 54 3.51 6.19 0.65
CA GLU A 54 4.67 5.32 0.77
C GLU A 54 4.43 3.98 0.04
N VAL A 55 3.24 3.37 0.17
CA VAL A 55 2.87 2.16 -0.60
C VAL A 55 2.98 2.40 -2.10
N MET A 56 2.47 3.53 -2.61
CA MET A 56 2.59 3.86 -4.04
C MET A 56 4.04 4.02 -4.47
N MET A 57 4.86 4.68 -3.64
CA MET A 57 6.29 4.83 -3.89
C MET A 57 7.00 3.47 -3.95
N LEU A 58 6.77 2.60 -2.96
CA LEU A 58 7.38 1.27 -2.84
C LEU A 58 6.93 0.33 -3.96
N ALA A 59 5.67 0.42 -4.41
CA ALA A 59 5.15 -0.32 -5.55
C ALA A 59 5.72 0.16 -6.90
N CYS A 60 6.44 1.28 -6.91
CA CYS A 60 6.91 1.98 -8.12
C CYS A 60 5.77 2.55 -8.98
N VAL A 61 4.59 2.75 -8.40
CA VAL A 61 3.39 3.22 -9.09
C VAL A 61 3.23 4.72 -8.95
N GLY A 62 2.91 5.39 -10.05
CA GLY A 62 2.71 6.82 -10.14
C GLY A 62 1.26 7.22 -10.42
N GLY A 63 0.97 8.50 -10.20
CA GLY A 63 -0.32 9.10 -10.53
C GLY A 63 -1.44 8.66 -9.61
N LYS A 64 -2.65 8.50 -10.16
CA LYS A 64 -3.82 8.01 -9.42
C LYS A 64 -4.13 6.58 -9.89
N THR A 65 -3.26 5.66 -9.51
CA THR A 65 -3.26 4.26 -9.95
C THR A 65 -3.16 3.36 -8.72
N SER A 66 -3.78 2.19 -8.77
CA SER A 66 -3.72 1.25 -7.66
C SER A 66 -2.31 0.66 -7.53
N PRO A 67 -1.76 0.54 -6.30
CA PRO A 67 -0.48 -0.14 -6.08
C PRO A 67 -0.58 -1.67 -6.09
N VAL A 68 -1.81 -2.22 -6.10
CA VAL A 68 -2.09 -3.67 -5.99
C VAL A 68 -2.65 -4.25 -7.29
N THR A 69 -3.31 -3.43 -8.12
CA THR A 69 -3.99 -3.85 -9.35
C THR A 69 -3.65 -2.92 -10.50
N MET A 70 -3.85 -3.35 -11.74
CA MET A 70 -3.69 -2.54 -12.95
C MET A 70 -4.75 -1.42 -13.12
N ALA A 71 -5.69 -1.29 -12.18
CA ALA A 71 -6.72 -0.25 -12.20
C ALA A 71 -6.15 1.16 -12.04
N MET A 72 -6.66 2.10 -12.84
CA MET A 72 -6.47 3.54 -12.66
C MET A 72 -7.70 4.21 -12.03
N TYR A 73 -7.59 5.47 -11.59
CA TYR A 73 -8.67 6.16 -10.86
C TYR A 73 -10.04 6.19 -11.53
N LYS A 74 -10.08 6.14 -12.87
CA LYS A 74 -11.34 6.10 -13.64
C LYS A 74 -12.05 4.75 -13.53
N GLN A 75 -11.32 3.71 -13.13
CA GLN A 75 -11.74 2.31 -13.09
C GLN A 75 -11.99 1.81 -11.67
N PHE A 76 -11.73 2.63 -10.63
CA PHE A 76 -11.95 2.24 -9.23
C PHE A 76 -13.42 1.98 -8.89
N GLY A 77 -14.36 2.46 -9.73
CA GLY A 77 -15.79 2.16 -9.61
C GLY A 77 -16.26 0.97 -10.43
N ASP A 78 -15.35 0.25 -11.10
CA ASP A 78 -15.71 -0.90 -11.92
C ASP A 78 -16.24 -2.04 -11.04
N ALA A 79 -17.28 -2.73 -11.51
CA ALA A 79 -17.93 -3.81 -10.77
C ALA A 79 -17.17 -5.15 -10.82
N PHE A 80 -15.93 -5.15 -11.31
CA PHE A 80 -15.09 -6.34 -11.43
C PHE A 80 -13.69 -6.05 -10.89
N HIS A 81 -12.98 -7.12 -10.52
CA HIS A 81 -11.62 -7.01 -10.03
C HIS A 81 -10.65 -6.88 -11.21
N HIS A 82 -9.80 -5.84 -11.20
CA HIS A 82 -8.75 -5.65 -12.20
C HIS A 82 -7.60 -6.63 -11.97
N GLU A 83 -6.83 -6.90 -13.03
CA GLU A 83 -5.65 -7.75 -12.95
C GLU A 83 -4.66 -7.26 -11.88
N PRO A 84 -3.96 -8.15 -11.17
CA PRO A 84 -2.99 -7.77 -10.15
C PRO A 84 -1.79 -7.04 -10.77
N TRP A 85 -1.27 -6.06 -10.03
CA TRP A 85 -0.01 -5.40 -10.34
C TRP A 85 1.14 -6.27 -9.86
N THR A 86 1.82 -6.95 -10.78
CA THR A 86 2.88 -7.92 -10.45
C THR A 86 4.28 -7.32 -10.57
N LYS A 87 5.24 -7.94 -9.88
CA LYS A 87 6.69 -7.68 -10.06
C LYS A 87 7.08 -7.86 -11.52
N SER A 88 6.65 -8.95 -12.16
CA SER A 88 6.96 -9.22 -13.57
C SER A 88 6.47 -8.11 -14.49
N THR A 89 5.24 -7.61 -14.29
CA THR A 89 4.71 -6.50 -15.08
C THR A 89 5.56 -5.25 -14.91
N THR A 90 5.88 -4.89 -13.67
CA THR A 90 6.68 -3.69 -13.37
C THR A 90 8.07 -3.77 -13.99
N LEU A 91 8.76 -4.90 -13.83
CA LEU A 91 10.12 -5.09 -14.36
C LEU A 91 10.12 -5.07 -15.89
N ALA A 92 9.16 -5.74 -16.54
CA ALA A 92 9.04 -5.73 -17.99
C ALA A 92 8.77 -4.32 -18.54
N GLN A 93 7.92 -3.53 -17.87
CA GLN A 93 7.67 -2.14 -18.24
C GLN A 93 8.92 -1.27 -18.05
N LEU A 94 9.65 -1.46 -16.95
CA LEU A 94 10.92 -0.75 -16.69
C LEU A 94 11.97 -1.07 -17.74
N ASP A 95 12.09 -2.33 -18.18
CA ASP A 95 13.01 -2.73 -19.25
C ASP A 95 12.68 -2.02 -20.57
N VAL A 96 11.40 -1.94 -20.93
CA VAL A 96 10.94 -1.18 -22.11
C VAL A 96 11.32 0.30 -21.98
N VAL A 97 11.04 0.93 -20.83
CA VAL A 97 11.35 2.35 -20.63
C VAL A 97 12.87 2.60 -20.68
N CYS A 98 13.68 1.75 -20.05
CA CYS A 98 15.14 1.86 -20.07
C CYS A 98 15.72 1.72 -21.49
N SER A 99 15.04 0.99 -22.39
CA SER A 99 15.44 0.90 -23.79
C SER A 99 15.13 2.17 -24.60
N CYS A 100 14.16 2.97 -24.15
CA CYS A 100 13.71 4.18 -24.85
C CYS A 100 14.33 5.48 -24.31
N ALA A 101 14.68 5.53 -23.02
CA ALA A 101 15.21 6.72 -22.37
C ALA A 101 16.26 6.39 -21.31
N ASP A 102 17.32 7.21 -21.24
CA ASP A 102 18.35 7.09 -20.21
C ASP A 102 17.78 7.47 -18.83
N PRO A 103 17.86 6.59 -17.82
CA PRO A 103 17.44 6.90 -16.46
C PRO A 103 18.11 8.13 -15.82
N HIS A 104 19.27 8.56 -16.30
CA HIS A 104 19.94 9.78 -15.83
C HIS A 104 19.34 11.06 -16.43
N ASN A 105 18.71 10.96 -17.61
CA ASN A 105 17.87 12.02 -18.15
C ASN A 105 16.48 11.94 -17.50
N LEU A 106 16.33 12.56 -16.33
CA LEU A 106 15.12 12.48 -15.52
C LEU A 106 13.85 12.90 -16.26
N GLU A 107 13.92 13.91 -17.11
CA GLU A 107 12.76 14.43 -17.82
C GLU A 107 12.28 13.47 -18.91
N ALA A 108 13.21 13.03 -19.77
CA ALA A 108 12.90 12.05 -20.82
C ALA A 108 12.45 10.71 -20.20
N PHE A 109 13.14 10.24 -19.16
CA PHE A 109 12.78 9.02 -18.46
C PHE A 109 11.40 9.13 -17.82
N PHE A 110 11.10 10.25 -17.15
CA PHE A 110 9.81 10.45 -16.51
C PHE A 110 8.65 10.47 -17.52
N HIS A 111 8.87 11.06 -18.70
CA HIS A 111 7.88 11.04 -19.77
C HIS A 111 7.56 9.61 -20.25
N GLU A 112 8.56 8.73 -20.35
CA GLU A 112 8.36 7.34 -20.76
C GLU A 112 7.69 6.48 -19.68
N VAL A 113 8.11 6.59 -18.41
CA VAL A 113 7.50 5.82 -17.30
C VAL A 113 6.04 6.20 -17.04
N GLN A 114 5.65 7.46 -17.30
CA GLN A 114 4.27 7.91 -17.13
C GLN A 114 3.30 7.17 -18.06
N LYS A 115 3.76 6.73 -19.24
CA LYS A 115 2.94 5.93 -20.18
C LYS A 115 2.51 4.59 -19.57
N PHE A 116 3.28 4.09 -18.61
CA PHE A 116 3.04 2.85 -17.88
C PHE A 116 2.50 3.10 -16.45
N CYS A 117 2.15 4.34 -16.11
CA CYS A 117 1.72 4.72 -14.75
C CYS A 117 2.76 4.43 -13.66
N LEU A 118 4.05 4.49 -13.97
CA LEU A 118 5.15 4.28 -13.02
C LEU A 118 5.67 5.61 -12.45
N ASN A 119 6.28 5.58 -11.26
CA ASN A 119 6.74 6.78 -10.54
C ASN A 119 8.16 7.25 -10.92
N GLY A 120 8.91 6.47 -11.70
CA GLY A 120 10.26 6.82 -12.14
C GLY A 120 11.40 6.18 -11.33
N VAL A 121 11.10 5.29 -10.38
CA VAL A 121 12.09 4.39 -9.78
C VAL A 121 12.59 3.41 -10.84
N LYS A 122 13.92 3.37 -11.06
CA LYS A 122 14.53 2.52 -12.09
C LYS A 122 14.84 1.08 -11.65
N LYS A 123 15.15 0.90 -10.36
CA LYS A 123 15.52 -0.39 -9.77
C LYS A 123 14.77 -0.53 -8.43
N PRO A 124 13.65 -1.26 -8.40
CA PRO A 124 12.94 -1.52 -7.16
C PRO A 124 13.79 -2.39 -6.21
N PHE A 125 13.68 -2.19 -4.88
CA PHE A 125 14.51 -2.93 -3.90
C PHE A 125 14.10 -4.40 -3.79
N TRP A 126 12.85 -4.71 -4.15
CA TRP A 126 12.28 -6.06 -4.15
C TRP A 126 12.52 -6.82 -5.47
N SER A 127 13.22 -6.20 -6.44
CA SER A 127 13.45 -6.79 -7.78
C SER A 127 14.20 -8.11 -7.74
N ASP A 128 15.13 -8.28 -6.79
CA ASP A 128 15.94 -9.48 -6.56
C ASP A 128 15.54 -10.27 -5.31
N TRP A 129 14.58 -9.79 -4.52
CA TRP A 129 14.07 -10.52 -3.37
C TRP A 129 13.18 -11.68 -3.81
N PRO A 130 13.50 -12.95 -3.43
CA PRO A 130 12.69 -14.11 -3.76
C PRO A 130 11.25 -13.99 -3.25
N LEU A 131 10.28 -14.30 -4.11
CA LEU A 131 8.83 -14.31 -3.81
C LEU A 131 8.24 -12.97 -3.34
N ALA A 132 8.97 -11.86 -3.47
CA ALA A 132 8.50 -10.54 -3.08
C ALA A 132 7.59 -9.92 -4.16
N GLU A 133 6.29 -10.19 -4.06
CA GLU A 133 5.27 -9.52 -4.89
C GLU A 133 4.73 -8.26 -4.22
N PRO A 134 4.89 -7.06 -4.83
CA PRO A 134 4.36 -5.81 -4.27
C PRO A 134 2.88 -5.88 -3.95
N SER A 135 2.06 -6.47 -4.83
CA SER A 135 0.62 -6.64 -4.60
C SER A 135 0.27 -7.61 -3.45
N HIS A 136 1.23 -8.39 -2.96
CA HIS A 136 1.03 -9.28 -1.81
C HIS A 136 1.58 -8.69 -0.52
N PHE A 137 2.81 -8.18 -0.52
CA PHE A 137 3.44 -7.71 0.72
C PHE A 137 3.01 -6.28 1.08
N LEU A 138 2.55 -5.45 0.14
CA LEU A 138 2.03 -4.11 0.44
C LEU A 138 0.59 -4.23 0.96
N THR A 139 0.48 -4.59 2.23
CA THR A 139 -0.80 -4.73 2.91
C THR A 139 -1.38 -3.34 3.20
N PRO A 140 -2.67 -3.09 2.94
CA PRO A 140 -3.29 -1.81 3.26
C PRO A 140 -3.19 -1.54 4.76
N GLU A 141 -2.80 -0.31 5.11
CA GLU A 141 -2.75 0.14 6.49
C GLU A 141 -4.17 0.11 7.07
N SER A 142 -4.41 -0.86 7.96
CA SER A 142 -5.77 -1.20 8.40
C SER A 142 -6.44 -0.05 9.14
N LEU A 143 -5.69 0.75 9.90
CA LEU A 143 -6.29 1.82 10.71
C LEU A 143 -6.88 2.92 9.82
N HIS A 144 -6.07 3.55 8.99
CA HIS A 144 -6.47 4.69 8.17
C HIS A 144 -7.33 4.23 7.00
N HIS A 145 -7.01 3.09 6.37
CA HIS A 145 -7.74 2.64 5.19
C HIS A 145 -9.16 2.18 5.55
N ILE A 146 -9.31 1.28 6.54
CA ILE A 146 -10.63 0.76 6.93
C ILE A 146 -11.48 1.88 7.54
N HIS A 147 -10.89 2.71 8.40
CA HIS A 147 -11.62 3.81 9.01
C HIS A 147 -12.12 4.81 7.94
N LYS A 148 -11.27 5.16 6.96
CA LYS A 148 -11.67 6.06 5.88
C LYS A 148 -12.70 5.41 4.96
N GLN A 149 -12.50 4.15 4.56
CA GLN A 149 -13.44 3.38 3.75
C GLN A 149 -14.84 3.34 4.39
N PHE A 150 -14.89 3.09 5.70
CA PHE A 150 -16.14 3.04 6.43
C PHE A 150 -16.91 4.36 6.31
N TYR A 151 -16.28 5.51 6.56
CA TYR A 151 -16.97 6.80 6.52
C TYR A 151 -17.30 7.27 5.09
N ASP A 152 -16.41 7.01 4.13
CA ASP A 152 -16.55 7.48 2.75
C ASP A 152 -17.55 6.62 1.95
N HIS A 153 -17.72 5.34 2.30
CA HIS A 153 -18.55 4.39 1.54
C HIS A 153 -19.63 3.72 2.38
N ASP A 154 -19.25 2.92 3.38
CA ASP A 154 -20.19 2.06 4.10
C ASP A 154 -21.23 2.86 4.88
N ALA A 155 -20.79 3.90 5.60
CA ALA A 155 -21.65 4.81 6.33
C ALA A 155 -22.61 5.53 5.38
N GLN A 156 -22.12 6.04 4.24
CA GLN A 156 -22.98 6.71 3.25
C GLN A 156 -24.05 5.76 2.71
N TRP A 157 -23.68 4.51 2.42
CA TRP A 157 -24.62 3.50 1.96
C TRP A 157 -25.68 3.17 3.02
N ILE A 158 -25.26 2.99 4.27
CA ILE A 158 -26.18 2.72 5.40
C ILE A 158 -27.13 3.91 5.62
N ILE A 159 -26.64 5.15 5.53
CA ILE A 159 -27.46 6.35 5.66
C ILE A 159 -28.58 6.36 4.62
N ILE A 160 -28.28 6.03 3.36
CA ILE A 160 -29.28 5.94 2.29
C ILE A 160 -30.27 4.79 2.55
N ALA A 161 -29.79 3.64 3.00
CA ALA A 161 -30.61 2.44 3.18
C ALA A 161 -31.55 2.52 4.40
N VAL A 162 -31.07 3.09 5.51
CA VAL A 162 -31.77 3.13 6.80
C VAL A 162 -32.47 4.47 7.04
N GLY A 163 -31.91 5.56 6.50
CA GLY A 163 -32.32 6.92 6.77
C GLY A 163 -31.54 7.54 7.94
N GLU A 164 -31.24 8.83 7.80
CA GLU A 164 -30.39 9.59 8.73
C GLU A 164 -30.89 9.51 10.19
N SER A 165 -32.16 9.83 10.41
CA SER A 165 -32.77 9.87 11.76
C SER A 165 -32.78 8.52 12.46
N GLU A 166 -33.03 7.44 11.72
CA GLU A 166 -33.08 6.08 12.26
C GLU A 166 -31.68 5.58 12.60
N LEU A 167 -30.68 5.88 11.76
CA LEU A 167 -29.30 5.51 12.03
C LEU A 167 -28.78 6.18 13.31
N ASP A 168 -28.97 7.48 13.45
CA ASP A 168 -28.57 8.21 14.66
C ASP A 168 -29.33 7.70 15.90
N PHE A 169 -30.63 7.41 15.78
CA PHE A 169 -31.42 6.81 16.86
C PHE A 169 -30.83 5.48 17.34
N ARG A 170 -30.40 4.61 16.42
CA ARG A 170 -29.76 3.32 16.79
C ARG A 170 -28.45 3.52 17.54
N PHE A 171 -27.61 4.46 17.11
CA PHE A 171 -26.36 4.78 17.83
C PHE A 171 -26.61 5.40 19.20
N LEU A 172 -27.69 6.15 19.38
CA LEU A 172 -28.09 6.76 20.65
C LEU A 172 -28.55 5.75 21.70
N VAL A 173 -29.16 4.64 21.29
CA VAL A 173 -29.68 3.59 22.19
C VAL A 173 -28.68 2.47 22.47
N LEU A 174 -27.50 2.51 21.85
CA LEU A 174 -26.43 1.56 22.15
C LEU A 174 -26.04 1.66 23.62
N GLN A 175 -25.77 0.51 24.24
CA GLN A 175 -25.34 0.49 25.64
C GLN A 175 -23.93 1.10 25.76
N PRO A 176 -23.72 2.11 26.63
CA PRO A 176 -22.38 2.62 26.89
C PRO A 176 -21.47 1.51 27.42
N THR A 177 -20.37 1.27 26.72
CA THR A 177 -19.39 0.25 27.10
C THR A 177 -18.07 0.93 27.47
N THR A 178 -17.47 0.53 28.59
CA THR A 178 -16.17 1.06 29.01
C THR A 178 -15.10 0.80 27.94
N GLY A 179 -14.32 1.83 27.59
CA GLY A 179 -13.28 1.73 26.57
C GLY A 179 -13.74 2.01 25.13
N TYR A 180 -15.05 2.25 24.91
CA TYR A 180 -15.58 2.63 23.61
C TYR A 180 -16.23 4.01 23.65
N TRP A 181 -16.17 4.73 22.52
CA TRP A 181 -16.81 6.04 22.41
C TRP A 181 -18.32 5.88 22.23
N HIS A 182 -19.10 6.57 23.07
CA HIS A 182 -20.57 6.61 22.94
C HIS A 182 -21.03 7.84 22.14
N PHE A 183 -21.76 7.61 21.06
CA PHE A 183 -22.21 8.65 20.13
C PHE A 183 -23.57 9.25 20.57
N HIS A 184 -23.55 10.03 21.66
CA HIS A 184 -24.74 10.71 22.21
C HIS A 184 -25.42 11.71 21.27
N GLY A 185 -24.77 12.06 20.15
CA GLY A 185 -25.33 12.93 19.12
C GLY A 185 -25.74 12.20 17.85
N GLY A 186 -25.57 10.87 17.80
CA GLY A 186 -25.49 10.13 16.55
C GLY A 186 -24.12 10.25 15.87
N ILE A 187 -23.96 9.58 14.73
CA ILE A 187 -22.71 9.60 13.94
C ILE A 187 -22.73 10.66 12.84
N LEU A 188 -23.91 11.15 12.44
CA LEU A 188 -24.05 12.14 11.37
C LEU A 188 -23.53 13.53 11.74
N LYS A 189 -23.48 13.85 13.03
CA LYS A 189 -22.96 15.14 13.53
C LYS A 189 -21.44 15.20 13.55
N LEU A 190 -20.76 14.09 13.24
CA LEU A 190 -19.31 14.04 13.18
C LEU A 190 -18.80 14.80 11.96
N LYS A 191 -18.11 15.93 12.20
CA LYS A 191 -17.52 16.75 11.13
C LYS A 191 -16.16 16.24 10.67
N GLN A 192 -15.43 15.61 11.59
CA GLN A 192 -14.12 15.06 11.33
C GLN A 192 -13.96 13.84 12.23
N VAL A 193 -13.66 12.70 11.63
CA VAL A 193 -13.37 11.48 12.37
C VAL A 193 -11.91 11.16 12.14
N THR A 194 -11.11 11.45 13.15
CA THR A 194 -9.68 11.12 13.18
C THR A 194 -9.51 9.89 14.07
N GLY A 195 -8.79 8.88 13.57
CA GLY A 195 -8.33 7.79 14.43
C GLY A 195 -7.36 8.34 15.47
N HIS A 196 -7.81 8.54 16.70
CA HIS A 196 -6.88 8.65 17.82
C HIS A 196 -6.46 7.22 18.17
N CYS A 197 -5.16 6.91 18.04
CA CYS A 197 -4.60 5.72 18.66
C CYS A 197 -4.82 5.82 20.18
N HIS A 198 -5.50 4.85 20.74
CA HIS A 198 -5.35 4.52 22.16
C HIS A 198 -4.08 3.70 22.36
#